data_AF-A0A842NQQ1-F1
#
_entry.id   AF-A0A842NQQ1-F1
#
_cell.length_a   1.000
_cell.length_b   1.000
_cell.length_c   1.000
_cell.angle_alpha   90.00
_cell.angle_beta   90.00
_cell.angle_gamma   90.00
#
_symmetry.space_group_name_H-M   'P 1'
#
loop_
_entity.id
_entity.type
_entity.pdbx_description
1 polymer ?
#
loop_
_entity_poly.entity_id
_entity_poly.type
_entity_poly.pdbx_seq_one_letter_code
_entity_poly.pdbx_strand_id
1 'polypeptide(L)'
;MAFEIYYRVRDYFKFSIREQKELLISAILFGFILSFRMWGGKEFDALTGIKNLIIASIFILIVLVWHISWQKIFSLNEGYRTHYHWWFPGILISLFIAFITYGYVPFLYPGHSYYEFMKRLRLGRFRYGINIKDLVVPAVAGVISSVVLALLMSFVYLATKSYWVLFFIKLNFLYAFLSMLPIPRIEGIRMGGGSTVGFYIFFFGRPLYVFMLISLILYAWFVYYATTVLGSFLLLLLAMILGLIVMFVFLKVVEKVVW
;
A
#
# COMPACT_ATOMS: atom_id res chain seq x y z
N MET A 1 10.78 -25.05 2.37
CA MET A 1 10.14 -23.83 1.85
C MET A 1 10.86 -22.54 2.28
N ALA A 2 11.07 -22.28 3.57
CA ALA A 2 11.75 -21.05 4.02
C ALA A 2 13.19 -20.88 3.46
N PHE A 3 13.96 -21.97 3.41
CA PHE A 3 15.31 -21.97 2.84
C PHE A 3 15.33 -21.58 1.35
N GLU A 4 14.38 -22.09 0.56
CA GLU A 4 14.27 -21.77 -0.87
C GLU A 4 13.93 -20.29 -1.10
N ILE A 5 12.99 -19.73 -0.33
CA ILE A 5 12.65 -18.31 -0.40
C ILE A 5 13.88 -17.46 -0.09
N TYR A 6 14.67 -17.85 0.92
CA TYR A 6 15.91 -17.15 1.27
C TYR A 6 16.89 -17.06 0.09
N TYR A 7 17.16 -18.15 -0.64
CA TYR A 7 18.02 -18.10 -1.83
C TYR A 7 17.44 -17.22 -2.94
N ARG A 8 16.13 -17.34 -3.20
CA ARG A 8 15.46 -16.53 -4.23
C ARG A 8 15.56 -15.04 -3.90
N VAL A 9 15.32 -14.67 -2.65
CA VAL A 9 15.44 -13.28 -2.19
C VAL A 9 16.90 -12.82 -2.31
N ARG A 10 17.86 -13.57 -1.79
CA ARG A 10 19.29 -13.21 -1.86
C ARG A 10 19.77 -12.95 -3.29
N ASP A 11 19.36 -13.80 -4.24
CA ASP A 11 19.89 -13.74 -5.60
C ASP A 11 19.12 -12.74 -6.50
N TYR A 12 17.82 -12.56 -6.26
CA TYR A 12 16.94 -11.80 -7.16
C TYR A 12 16.26 -10.56 -6.56
N PHE A 13 16.32 -10.34 -5.24
CA PHE A 13 15.76 -9.14 -4.62
C PHE A 13 16.66 -7.93 -4.87
N LYS A 14 16.30 -7.14 -5.89
CA LYS A 14 17.02 -5.91 -6.26
C LYS A 14 16.03 -4.84 -6.70
N PHE A 15 16.36 -3.59 -6.38
CA PHE A 15 15.73 -2.40 -6.95
C PHE A 15 16.62 -1.89 -8.08
N SER A 16 16.07 -1.82 -9.29
CA SER A 16 16.76 -1.19 -10.41
C SER A 16 16.96 0.31 -10.16
N ILE A 17 17.96 0.91 -10.81
CA ILE A 17 18.22 2.36 -10.65
C ILE A 17 17.02 3.21 -11.10
N ARG A 18 16.26 2.72 -12.08
CA ARG A 18 15.04 3.37 -12.55
C ARG A 18 13.96 3.33 -11.47
N GLU A 19 13.72 2.19 -10.83
CA GLU A 19 12.78 2.07 -9.72
C GLU A 19 13.14 2.98 -8.55
N GLN A 20 14.43 3.04 -8.19
CA GLN A 20 14.90 3.90 -7.10
C GLN A 20 14.62 5.38 -7.40
N LYS A 21 14.86 5.83 -8.64
CA LYS A 21 14.52 7.19 -9.09
C LYS A 21 13.02 7.45 -9.04
N GLU A 22 12.21 6.54 -9.56
CA GLU A 22 10.75 6.68 -9.57
C GLU A 22 10.17 6.68 -8.15
N LEU A 23 10.74 5.89 -7.22
CA LEU A 23 10.39 5.89 -5.80
C LEU A 23 10.73 7.21 -5.13
N LEU A 24 11.95 7.73 -5.37
CA LEU A 24 12.40 8.98 -4.79
C LEU A 24 11.54 10.17 -5.25
N ILE A 25 11.25 10.25 -6.56
CA ILE A 25 10.41 11.32 -7.10
C ILE A 25 8.98 11.22 -6.55
N SER A 26 8.41 10.01 -6.51
CA SER A 26 7.08 9.78 -5.94
C SER A 26 7.04 10.19 -4.46
N ALA A 27 8.10 9.87 -3.70
CA ALA A 27 8.20 10.24 -2.30
C ALA A 27 8.25 11.76 -2.08
N ILE A 28 9.00 12.50 -2.89
CA ILE A 28 9.07 13.96 -2.79
C ILE A 28 7.71 14.59 -3.12
N LEU A 29 7.06 14.15 -4.21
CA LEU A 29 5.77 14.71 -4.63
C LEU A 29 4.65 14.38 -3.62
N PHE A 30 4.63 13.16 -3.09
CA PHE A 30 3.69 12.80 -2.02
C PHE A 30 4.02 13.47 -0.70
N GLY A 31 5.31 13.67 -0.38
CA GLY A 31 5.75 14.46 0.77
C GLY A 31 5.25 15.90 0.69
N PHE A 32 5.24 16.49 -0.51
CA PHE A 32 4.66 17.81 -0.74
C PHE A 32 3.15 17.84 -0.47
N ILE A 33 2.40 16.88 -1.01
CA ILE A 33 0.95 16.76 -0.76
C ILE A 33 0.64 16.61 0.73
N LEU A 34 1.41 15.76 1.43
CA LEU A 34 1.24 15.49 2.85
C LEU A 34 1.61 16.67 3.74
N SER A 35 2.65 17.40 3.36
CA SER A 35 3.12 18.57 4.11
C SER A 35 2.35 19.84 3.76
N PHE A 36 1.44 19.83 2.78
CA PHE A 36 0.80 21.02 2.21
C PHE A 36 0.17 21.95 3.27
N ARG A 37 -0.45 21.38 4.31
CA ARG A 37 -1.07 22.13 5.42
C ARG A 37 -0.12 22.51 6.56
N MET A 38 1.16 22.15 6.42
CA MET A 38 2.19 22.30 7.44
C MET A 38 3.23 23.37 7.07
N TRP A 39 2.91 24.27 6.12
CA TRP A 39 3.79 25.38 5.71
C TRP A 39 3.59 26.65 6.54
N GLY A 40 3.03 26.52 7.74
CA GLY A 40 2.70 27.63 8.63
C GLY A 40 1.26 27.53 9.17
N GLY A 41 0.99 28.25 10.26
CA GLY A 41 -0.32 28.26 10.90
C GLY A 41 -1.20 29.36 10.33
N LYS A 42 -1.10 30.56 10.91
CA LYS A 42 -1.83 31.76 10.45
C LYS A 42 -1.15 32.45 9.27
N GLU A 43 0.17 32.31 9.19
CA GLU A 43 1.03 32.93 8.18
C GLU A 43 1.94 31.87 7.58
N PHE A 44 2.37 32.12 6.34
CA PHE A 44 3.28 31.24 5.62
C PHE A 44 4.70 31.33 6.19
N ASP A 45 5.27 30.18 6.55
CA ASP A 45 6.65 30.03 7.01
C ASP A 45 7.35 28.97 6.15
N ALA A 46 8.19 29.45 5.23
CA ALA A 46 8.93 28.63 4.29
C ALA A 46 9.87 27.64 4.99
N LEU A 47 10.52 28.04 6.10
CA LEU A 47 11.48 27.17 6.80
C LEU A 47 10.75 26.01 7.47
N THR A 48 9.62 26.29 8.11
CA THR A 48 8.75 25.26 8.71
C THR A 48 8.19 24.34 7.63
N GLY A 49 7.73 24.89 6.50
CA GLY A 49 7.24 24.12 5.36
C GLY A 49 8.28 23.16 4.78
N ILE A 50 9.51 23.63 4.54
CA ILE A 50 10.61 22.82 4.01
C ILE A 50 10.99 21.68 4.98
N LYS A 51 11.06 21.97 6.30
CA LYS A 51 11.31 20.92 7.30
C LYS A 51 10.25 19.82 7.25
N ASN A 52 8.97 20.21 7.21
CA ASN A 52 7.85 19.28 7.16
C ASN A 52 7.81 18.50 5.84
N LEU A 53 8.14 19.15 4.72
CA LEU A 53 8.29 18.50 3.42
C LEU A 53 9.36 17.41 3.45
N ILE A 54 10.53 17.68 4.00
CA ILE A 54 11.63 16.71 4.10
C ILE A 54 11.21 15.51 4.97
N ILE A 55 10.62 15.77 6.15
CA ILE A 55 10.17 14.71 7.05
C ILE A 55 9.07 13.86 6.39
N ALA A 56 8.06 14.50 5.80
CA ALA A 56 6.98 13.80 5.11
C ALA A 56 7.50 12.97 3.92
N SER A 57 8.46 13.49 3.16
CA SER A 57 9.11 12.79 2.03
C SER A 57 9.89 11.56 2.49
N ILE A 58 10.65 11.65 3.58
CA ILE A 58 11.36 10.51 4.17
C ILE A 58 10.37 9.45 4.64
N PHE A 59 9.30 9.87 5.33
CA PHE A 59 8.29 8.95 5.83
C PHE A 59 7.58 8.20 4.72
N ILE A 60 7.09 8.89 3.69
CA ILE A 60 6.46 8.20 2.55
C ILE A 60 7.46 7.34 1.77
N LEU A 61 8.74 7.74 1.67
CA LEU A 61 9.78 6.91 1.06
C LEU A 61 9.93 5.58 1.80
N ILE A 62 9.98 5.61 3.14
CA ILE A 62 10.06 4.39 3.97
C ILE A 62 8.83 3.51 3.73
N VAL A 63 7.62 4.09 3.71
CA VAL A 63 6.37 3.35 3.46
C VAL A 63 6.38 2.70 2.07
N LEU A 64 6.76 3.45 1.03
CA LEU A 64 6.85 2.97 -0.35
C LEU A 64 7.85 1.82 -0.46
N VAL A 65 9.08 2.01 0.02
CA VAL A 65 10.15 1.00 -0.03
C VAL A 65 9.75 -0.24 0.74
N TRP A 66 9.20 -0.10 1.95
CA TRP A 66 8.72 -1.23 2.75
C TRP A 66 7.64 -2.01 2.02
N HIS A 67 6.59 -1.34 1.56
CA HIS A 67 5.48 -1.96 0.85
C HIS A 67 5.94 -2.72 -0.39
N ILE A 68 6.76 -2.10 -1.24
CA ILE A 68 7.24 -2.71 -2.49
C ILE A 68 8.24 -3.83 -2.20
N SER A 69 9.01 -3.74 -1.12
CA SER A 69 9.90 -4.83 -0.70
C SER A 69 9.11 -6.09 -0.41
N TRP A 70 8.03 -6.00 0.36
CA TRP A 70 7.16 -7.16 0.63
C TRP A 70 6.51 -7.70 -0.63
N GLN A 71 6.06 -6.84 -1.55
CA GLN A 71 5.57 -7.30 -2.85
C GLN A 71 6.62 -8.06 -3.66
N LYS A 72 7.85 -7.54 -3.74
CA LYS A 72 8.97 -8.19 -4.43
C LYS A 72 9.32 -9.54 -3.80
N ILE A 73 9.37 -9.63 -2.47
CA ILE A 73 9.67 -10.89 -1.76
C ILE A 73 8.63 -11.96 -2.11
N PHE A 74 7.34 -11.63 -2.01
CA PHE A 74 6.27 -12.59 -2.29
C PHE A 74 6.13 -12.89 -3.78
N SER A 75 6.43 -11.93 -4.67
CA SER A 75 6.41 -12.19 -6.11
C SER A 75 7.51 -13.18 -6.53
N LEU A 76 8.69 -13.12 -5.90
CA LEU A 76 9.77 -14.08 -6.17
C LEU A 76 9.39 -15.50 -5.74
N ASN A 77 8.58 -15.65 -4.69
CA ASN A 77 8.03 -16.96 -4.32
C ASN A 77 7.10 -17.51 -5.41
N GLU A 78 6.32 -16.63 -6.05
CA GLU A 78 5.45 -16.98 -7.17
C GLU A 78 6.17 -17.09 -8.53
N GLY A 79 7.46 -16.76 -8.56
CA GLY A 79 8.30 -16.83 -9.77
C GLY A 79 8.13 -15.65 -10.71
N TYR A 80 7.85 -14.47 -10.16
CA TYR A 80 7.78 -13.21 -10.86
C TYR A 80 8.79 -12.21 -10.28
N ARG A 81 9.39 -11.42 -11.17
CA ARG A 81 10.16 -10.23 -10.81
C ARG A 81 9.25 -9.03 -10.85
N THR A 82 9.10 -8.37 -9.71
CA THR A 82 8.28 -7.15 -9.62
C THR A 82 9.15 -5.93 -9.85
N HIS A 83 8.67 -5.01 -10.71
CA HIS A 83 9.25 -3.70 -10.95
C HIS A 83 8.24 -2.61 -10.55
N TYR A 84 8.64 -1.66 -9.72
CA TYR A 84 7.82 -0.49 -9.42
C TYR A 84 7.84 0.50 -10.56
N HIS A 85 6.66 0.97 -10.95
CA HIS A 85 6.52 2.06 -11.89
C HIS A 85 5.58 3.15 -11.38
N TRP A 86 6.06 4.38 -11.33
CA TRP A 86 5.23 5.51 -10.93
C TRP A 86 4.09 5.78 -11.93
N TRP A 87 2.98 6.35 -11.45
CA TRP A 87 1.86 6.78 -12.29
C TRP A 87 1.75 8.28 -12.32
N PHE A 88 2.41 8.88 -13.30
CA PHE A 88 2.44 10.34 -13.44
C PHE A 88 1.05 10.99 -13.49
N PRO A 89 0.06 10.50 -14.27
CA PRO A 89 -1.31 11.02 -14.21
C PRO A 89 -1.93 10.93 -12.81
N GLY A 90 -1.70 9.83 -12.09
CA GLY A 90 -2.18 9.68 -10.72
C GLY A 90 -1.59 10.72 -9.77
N ILE A 91 -0.29 10.99 -9.89
CA ILE A 91 0.40 12.01 -9.09
C ILE A 91 -0.14 13.41 -9.41
N LEU A 92 -0.42 13.72 -10.69
CA LEU A 92 -1.03 14.99 -11.07
C LEU A 92 -2.44 15.15 -10.49
N ILE A 93 -3.26 14.09 -10.53
CA ILE A 93 -4.59 14.08 -9.92
C ILE A 93 -4.48 14.27 -8.39
N SER A 94 -3.54 13.59 -7.76
CA SER A 94 -3.23 13.75 -6.33
C SER A 94 -2.88 15.19 -5.96
N LEU A 95 -2.01 15.84 -6.74
CA LEU A 95 -1.64 17.25 -6.55
C LEU A 95 -2.85 18.16 -6.75
N PHE A 96 -3.63 17.94 -7.80
CA PHE A 96 -4.83 18.73 -8.10
C PHE A 96 -5.86 18.65 -6.96
N ILE A 97 -6.11 17.45 -6.42
CA ILE A 97 -6.98 17.25 -5.26
C ILE A 97 -6.41 17.96 -4.03
N ALA A 98 -5.09 17.91 -3.82
CA ALA A 98 -4.45 18.60 -2.71
C ALA A 98 -4.67 20.12 -2.79
N PHE A 99 -4.56 20.73 -3.97
CA PHE A 99 -4.82 22.17 -4.14
C PHE A 99 -6.29 22.52 -3.90
N ILE A 100 -7.24 21.78 -4.49
CA ILE A 100 -8.68 22.04 -4.33
C ILE A 100 -9.12 21.87 -2.87
N THR A 101 -8.61 20.85 -2.20
CA THR A 101 -9.00 20.55 -0.82
C THR A 101 -8.14 21.27 0.20
N TYR A 102 -7.24 22.18 -0.21
CA TYR A 102 -6.24 22.80 0.67
C TYR A 102 -5.47 21.78 1.52
N GLY A 103 -5.20 20.59 0.97
CA GLY A 103 -4.49 19.49 1.62
C GLY A 103 -5.27 18.75 2.72
N TYR A 104 -6.59 18.94 2.83
CA TYR A 104 -7.41 18.20 3.80
C TYR A 104 -7.60 16.73 3.40
N VAL A 105 -7.64 16.44 2.10
CA VAL A 105 -7.77 15.08 1.58
C VAL A 105 -6.45 14.67 0.92
N PRO A 106 -5.53 14.02 1.65
CA PRO A 106 -4.29 13.53 1.08
C PRO A 106 -4.57 12.30 0.20
N PHE A 107 -4.87 12.53 -1.08
CA PHE A 107 -5.00 11.46 -2.05
C PHE A 107 -3.61 11.05 -2.53
N LEU A 108 -3.07 9.96 -1.99
CA LEU A 108 -1.81 9.36 -2.41
C LEU A 108 -2.07 8.14 -3.27
N TYR A 109 -2.02 8.30 -4.59
CA TYR A 109 -2.18 7.14 -5.45
C TYR A 109 -0.83 6.45 -5.66
N PRO A 110 -0.58 5.27 -5.06
CA PRO A 110 0.68 4.59 -5.26
C PRO A 110 0.85 4.25 -6.73
N GLY A 111 2.10 4.32 -7.22
CA GLY A 111 2.47 3.73 -8.50
C GLY A 111 2.01 2.27 -8.61
N HIS A 112 2.24 1.67 -9.76
CA HIS A 112 1.85 0.30 -10.02
C HIS A 112 3.06 -0.64 -10.00
N SER A 113 2.77 -1.93 -9.83
CA SER A 113 3.76 -2.99 -9.84
C SER A 113 3.62 -3.77 -11.15
N TYR A 114 4.70 -3.80 -11.92
CA TYR A 114 4.83 -4.55 -13.17
C TYR A 114 5.50 -5.90 -12.88
N TYR A 115 4.88 -7.00 -13.32
CA TYR A 115 5.36 -8.34 -13.01
C TYR A 115 5.94 -9.01 -14.25
N GLU A 116 7.23 -9.28 -14.21
CA GLU A 116 7.96 -9.99 -15.26
C GLU A 116 8.10 -11.48 -14.90
N PHE A 117 7.69 -12.35 -15.81
CA PHE A 117 7.70 -13.80 -15.59
C PHE A 117 9.12 -14.38 -15.58
N MET A 118 9.51 -15.09 -14.51
CA MET A 118 10.81 -15.74 -14.40
C MET A 118 10.74 -17.25 -14.63
N LYS A 119 11.02 -17.69 -15.87
CA LYS A 119 11.00 -19.12 -16.27
C LYS A 119 11.77 -20.05 -15.33
N ARG A 120 12.91 -19.59 -14.81
CA ARG A 120 13.80 -20.38 -13.92
C ARG A 120 13.17 -20.70 -12.56
N LEU A 121 12.32 -19.81 -12.02
CA LEU A 121 11.73 -19.96 -10.69
C LEU A 121 10.41 -20.76 -10.69
N ARG A 122 9.94 -21.19 -11.88
CA ARG A 122 8.66 -21.89 -12.08
C ARG A 122 8.83 -23.30 -12.64
N LEU A 123 9.83 -24.02 -12.15
CA LEU A 123 9.93 -25.46 -12.39
C LEU A 123 8.72 -26.16 -11.72
N GLY A 124 7.97 -26.97 -12.47
CA GLY A 124 6.75 -27.64 -11.98
C GLY A 124 5.48 -26.77 -11.88
N ARG A 125 5.52 -25.49 -12.28
CA ARG A 125 4.33 -24.61 -12.34
C ARG A 125 3.99 -24.22 -13.79
N PHE A 126 2.78 -23.75 -14.03
CA PHE A 126 2.33 -23.23 -15.33
C PHE A 126 3.28 -22.15 -15.87
N ARG A 127 3.59 -22.20 -17.19
CA ARG A 127 4.60 -21.33 -17.82
C ARG A 127 4.11 -20.42 -18.94
N TYR A 128 2.84 -20.51 -19.32
CA TYR A 128 2.32 -19.75 -20.45
C TYR A 128 1.76 -18.40 -19.99
N GLY A 129 2.66 -17.45 -19.77
CA GLY A 129 2.30 -16.07 -19.46
C GLY A 129 2.05 -15.80 -17.98
N ILE A 130 1.46 -14.63 -17.73
CA ILE A 130 1.20 -14.11 -16.38
C ILE A 130 -0.15 -14.66 -15.91
N ASN A 131 -0.13 -15.50 -14.88
CA ASN A 131 -1.35 -15.92 -14.20
C ASN A 131 -1.69 -14.88 -13.14
N ILE A 132 -2.81 -14.19 -13.35
CA ILE A 132 -3.20 -13.06 -12.50
C ILE A 132 -3.55 -13.52 -11.08
N LYS A 133 -3.99 -14.79 -10.90
CA LYS A 133 -4.20 -15.37 -9.57
C LYS A 133 -2.93 -15.37 -8.72
N ASP A 134 -1.78 -15.64 -9.33
CA ASP A 134 -0.50 -15.64 -8.63
C ASP A 134 -0.07 -14.22 -8.21
N LEU A 135 -0.61 -13.17 -8.87
CA LEU A 135 -0.31 -11.77 -8.54
C LEU A 135 -1.08 -11.25 -7.32
N VAL A 136 -2.16 -11.93 -6.92
CA VAL A 136 -2.94 -11.56 -5.74
C VAL A 136 -2.11 -11.68 -4.47
N VAL A 137 -1.31 -12.75 -4.33
CA VAL A 137 -0.50 -13.00 -3.13
C VAL A 137 0.52 -11.87 -2.90
N PRO A 138 1.36 -11.48 -3.88
CA PRO A 138 2.23 -10.32 -3.75
C PRO A 138 1.48 -9.02 -3.48
N ALA A 139 0.35 -8.78 -4.16
CA ALA A 139 -0.46 -7.59 -3.98
C ALA A 139 -0.94 -7.45 -2.52
N VAL A 140 -1.55 -8.52 -1.99
CA VAL A 140 -2.01 -8.61 -0.59
C VAL A 140 -0.85 -8.44 0.39
N ALA A 141 0.30 -9.07 0.13
CA ALA A 141 1.48 -8.97 0.99
C ALA A 141 1.95 -7.51 1.13
N GLY A 142 1.90 -6.72 0.06
CA GLY A 142 2.16 -5.28 0.13
C GLY A 142 1.22 -4.57 1.10
N VAL A 143 -0.10 -4.72 0.93
CA VAL A 143 -1.10 -4.07 1.79
C VAL A 143 -0.93 -4.47 3.25
N ILE A 144 -0.83 -5.78 3.51
CA ILE A 144 -0.64 -6.32 4.87
C ILE A 144 0.64 -5.77 5.48
N SER A 145 1.73 -5.67 4.72
CA SER A 145 3.00 -5.18 5.25
C SER A 145 2.91 -3.73 5.74
N SER A 146 2.13 -2.87 5.06
CA SER A 146 1.90 -1.49 5.50
C SER A 146 1.09 -1.44 6.81
N VAL A 147 0.07 -2.30 6.95
CA VAL A 147 -0.68 -2.45 8.21
C VAL A 147 0.22 -2.93 9.35
N VAL A 148 1.05 -3.95 9.09
CA VAL A 148 2.01 -4.48 10.07
C VAL A 148 3.01 -3.40 10.49
N LEU A 149 3.53 -2.61 9.55
CA LEU A 149 4.44 -1.51 9.89
C LEU A 149 3.77 -0.46 10.78
N ALA A 150 2.50 -0.13 10.50
CA ALA A 150 1.72 0.78 11.33
C ALA A 150 1.49 0.23 12.75
N LEU A 151 1.25 -1.08 12.88
CA LEU A 151 1.15 -1.75 14.18
C LEU A 151 2.46 -1.71 14.95
N LEU A 152 3.59 -2.01 14.31
CA LEU A 152 4.91 -1.94 14.93
C LEU A 152 5.20 -0.52 15.47
N MET A 153 4.86 0.49 14.67
CA MET A 153 5.03 1.89 15.06
C MET A 153 4.05 2.33 16.15
N SER A 154 2.91 1.64 16.31
CA SER A 154 1.98 1.91 17.43
C SER A 154 2.62 1.60 18.78
N PHE A 155 3.48 0.58 18.89
CA PHE A 155 4.27 0.32 20.10
C PHE A 155 5.28 1.43 20.39
N VAL A 156 5.93 1.96 19.34
CA VAL A 156 6.85 3.11 19.46
C VAL A 156 6.08 4.37 19.90
N TYR A 157 4.87 4.57 19.38
CA TYR A 157 4.01 5.69 19.77
C TYR A 157 3.55 5.58 21.23
N LEU A 158 3.26 4.38 21.75
CA LEU A 158 2.95 4.18 23.17
C LEU A 158 4.07 4.68 24.09
N ALA A 159 5.33 4.39 23.72
CA ALA A 159 6.48 4.79 24.51
C ALA A 159 6.79 6.28 24.39
N THR A 160 6.73 6.84 23.19
CA THR A 160 7.21 8.20 22.89
C THR A 160 6.14 9.28 22.91
N LYS A 161 4.87 8.91 22.66
CA LYS A 161 3.73 9.82 22.39
C LYS A 161 4.05 10.91 21.35
N SER A 162 4.98 10.64 20.44
CA SER A 162 5.43 11.61 19.44
C SER A 162 4.40 11.79 18.32
N TYR A 163 4.09 13.05 18.01
CA TYR A 163 3.20 13.42 16.89
C TYR A 163 3.65 12.81 15.56
N TRP A 164 4.96 12.80 15.30
CA TRP A 164 5.53 12.28 14.05
C TRP A 164 5.33 10.77 13.89
N VAL A 165 5.41 10.01 14.99
CA VAL A 165 5.14 8.58 14.94
C VAL A 165 3.65 8.33 14.66
N LEU A 166 2.75 9.10 15.28
CA LEU A 166 1.31 9.03 14.97
C LEU A 166 1.02 9.40 13.52
N PHE A 167 1.67 10.44 13.00
CA PHE A 167 1.57 10.82 11.59
C PHE A 167 2.04 9.70 10.65
N PHE A 168 3.15 9.03 10.98
CA PHE A 168 3.67 7.88 10.24
C PHE A 168 2.70 6.67 10.27
N ILE A 169 2.07 6.40 11.41
CA ILE A 169 1.04 5.35 11.54
C ILE A 169 -0.14 5.68 10.62
N LYS A 170 -0.68 6.89 10.70
CA LYS A 170 -1.80 7.34 9.85
C LYS A 170 -1.43 7.25 8.36
N LEU A 171 -0.21 7.61 8.01
CA LEU A 171 0.30 7.53 6.64
C LEU A 171 0.32 6.09 6.10
N ASN A 172 0.78 5.12 6.90
CA ASN A 172 0.77 3.71 6.50
C ASN A 172 -0.64 3.18 6.24
N PHE A 173 -1.61 3.54 7.09
CA PHE A 173 -3.00 3.14 6.90
C PHE A 173 -3.63 3.80 5.68
N LEU A 174 -3.40 5.11 5.50
CA LEU A 174 -3.84 5.84 4.33
C LEU A 174 -3.28 5.21 3.05
N TYR A 175 -1.98 4.90 3.05
CA TYR A 175 -1.32 4.26 1.93
C TYR A 175 -1.88 2.85 1.66
N ALA A 176 -2.07 2.04 2.70
CA ALA A 176 -2.69 0.71 2.59
C ALA A 176 -4.09 0.79 1.97
N PHE A 177 -4.92 1.71 2.46
CA PHE A 177 -6.27 1.94 1.93
C PHE A 177 -6.25 2.37 0.46
N LEU A 178 -5.43 3.36 0.11
CA LEU A 178 -5.36 3.86 -1.27
C LEU A 178 -4.75 2.85 -2.25
N SER A 179 -3.83 2.00 -1.78
CA SER A 179 -3.29 0.89 -2.59
C SER A 179 -4.35 -0.17 -2.92
N MET A 180 -5.42 -0.26 -2.12
CA MET A 180 -6.54 -1.14 -2.37
C MET A 180 -7.57 -0.58 -3.34
N LEU A 181 -7.47 0.67 -3.81
CA LEU A 181 -8.43 1.18 -4.78
C LEU A 181 -8.26 0.46 -6.14
N PRO A 182 -9.34 -0.13 -6.70
CA PRO A 182 -9.26 -0.95 -7.90
C PRO A 182 -9.32 -0.06 -9.14
N ILE A 183 -8.35 0.84 -9.27
CA ILE A 183 -8.30 1.80 -10.36
C ILE A 183 -7.50 1.18 -11.51
N PRO A 184 -8.12 0.93 -12.68
CA PRO A 184 -7.43 0.37 -13.84
C PRO A 184 -6.50 1.40 -14.47
N ARG A 185 -5.37 0.94 -15.01
CA ARG A 185 -4.56 1.76 -15.92
C ARG A 185 -5.04 1.57 -17.36
N ILE A 186 -5.17 2.68 -18.07
CA ILE A 186 -5.52 2.72 -19.50
C ILE A 186 -4.47 1.94 -20.34
N GLU A 187 -3.19 2.00 -19.95
CA GLU A 187 -2.09 1.30 -20.64
C GLU A 187 -1.99 -0.20 -20.26
N GLY A 188 -2.39 -0.56 -19.04
CA GLY A 188 -2.23 -1.92 -18.48
C GLY A 188 -3.23 -2.95 -19.01
N ILE A 189 -4.31 -2.51 -19.65
CA ILE A 189 -5.36 -3.40 -20.19
C ILE A 189 -4.90 -4.12 -21.46
N ARG A 190 -3.99 -3.52 -22.25
CA ARG A 190 -3.68 -4.03 -23.59
C ARG A 190 -2.36 -4.78 -23.72
N MET A 191 -1.32 -4.47 -22.93
CA MET A 191 -0.01 -5.12 -23.10
C MET A 191 0.77 -5.13 -21.78
N GLY A 192 0.92 -6.30 -21.14
CA GLY A 192 2.05 -6.55 -20.23
C GLY A 192 1.80 -6.67 -18.73
N GLY A 193 0.57 -6.80 -18.23
CA GLY A 193 0.38 -7.30 -16.85
C GLY A 193 0.91 -6.38 -15.73
N GLY A 194 0.84 -5.06 -15.94
CA GLY A 194 1.00 -4.05 -14.91
C GLY A 194 -0.35 -3.42 -14.58
N SER A 195 -0.82 -3.56 -13.34
CA SER A 195 -2.03 -2.95 -12.82
C SER A 195 -1.83 -2.62 -11.35
N THR A 196 -2.80 -1.97 -10.74
CA THR A 196 -2.74 -1.64 -9.32
C THR A 196 -3.02 -2.84 -8.44
N VAL A 197 -2.46 -2.77 -7.25
CA VAL A 197 -2.59 -3.78 -6.20
C VAL A 197 -4.07 -4.07 -5.94
N GLY A 198 -4.88 -3.03 -5.73
CA GLY A 198 -6.32 -3.13 -5.55
C GLY A 198 -7.04 -3.81 -6.71
N PHE A 199 -6.64 -3.54 -7.96
CA PHE A 199 -7.25 -4.16 -9.14
C PHE A 199 -7.04 -5.69 -9.15
N TYR A 200 -5.83 -6.16 -8.87
CA TYR A 200 -5.56 -7.61 -8.81
C TYR A 200 -6.40 -8.31 -7.74
N ILE A 201 -6.47 -7.72 -6.55
CA ILE A 201 -7.22 -8.28 -5.42
C ILE A 201 -8.72 -8.27 -5.74
N PHE A 202 -9.24 -7.17 -6.30
CA PHE A 202 -10.66 -7.05 -6.63
C PHE A 202 -11.11 -8.10 -7.64
N PHE A 203 -10.39 -8.30 -8.75
CA PHE A 203 -10.84 -9.22 -9.80
C PHE A 203 -10.64 -10.70 -9.47
N PHE A 204 -9.63 -11.05 -8.68
CA PHE A 204 -9.23 -12.45 -8.48
C PHE A 204 -9.42 -12.95 -7.04
N GLY A 205 -9.73 -12.05 -6.11
CA GLY A 205 -9.98 -12.36 -4.71
C GLY A 205 -11.07 -11.46 -4.13
N ARG A 206 -12.25 -11.39 -4.79
CA ARG A 206 -13.37 -10.53 -4.36
C ARG A 206 -13.71 -10.63 -2.86
N PRO A 207 -13.82 -11.83 -2.25
CA PRO A 207 -14.10 -11.92 -0.81
C PRO A 207 -12.97 -11.33 0.03
N LEU A 208 -11.71 -11.63 -0.33
CA LEU A 208 -10.52 -11.09 0.34
C LEU A 208 -10.43 -9.57 0.19
N TYR A 209 -10.79 -9.04 -0.99
CA TYR A 209 -10.88 -7.62 -1.25
C TYR A 209 -11.88 -6.95 -0.30
N VAL A 210 -13.11 -7.47 -0.23
CA VAL A 210 -14.18 -6.96 0.64
C VAL A 210 -13.73 -7.00 2.10
N PHE A 211 -13.15 -8.13 2.54
CA PHE A 211 -12.60 -8.28 3.89
C PHE A 211 -11.59 -7.19 4.22
N MET A 212 -10.54 -7.03 3.41
CA MET A 212 -9.46 -6.09 3.69
C MET A 212 -9.94 -4.63 3.59
N LEU A 213 -10.78 -4.30 2.61
CA LEU A 213 -11.29 -2.94 2.41
C LEU A 213 -12.14 -2.51 3.61
N ILE A 214 -13.09 -3.36 4.02
CA ILE A 214 -13.98 -3.07 5.15
C ILE A 214 -13.18 -3.01 6.44
N SER A 215 -12.23 -3.93 6.66
CA SER A 215 -11.37 -3.90 7.84
C SER A 215 -10.57 -2.60 7.91
N LEU A 216 -10.01 -2.12 6.79
CA LEU A 216 -9.28 -0.85 6.76
C LEU A 216 -10.18 0.37 6.98
N ILE A 217 -11.38 0.39 6.40
CA ILE A 217 -12.35 1.49 6.59
C ILE A 217 -12.79 1.56 8.06
N LEU A 218 -13.22 0.43 8.63
CA LEU A 218 -13.65 0.34 10.02
C LEU A 218 -12.51 0.73 10.97
N TYR A 219 -11.30 0.25 10.68
CA TYR A 219 -10.14 0.60 11.47
C TYR A 219 -9.82 2.10 11.41
N ALA A 220 -9.82 2.70 10.22
CA ALA A 220 -9.59 4.13 10.05
C ALA A 220 -10.65 4.96 10.79
N TRP A 221 -11.91 4.53 10.73
CA TRP A 221 -13.01 5.12 11.48
C TRP A 221 -12.79 5.01 12.99
N PHE A 222 -12.43 3.83 13.49
CA PHE A 222 -12.15 3.62 14.92
C PHE A 222 -10.97 4.46 15.41
N VAL A 223 -9.86 4.52 14.68
CA VAL A 223 -8.70 5.34 15.05
C VAL A 223 -9.03 6.83 15.08
N TYR A 224 -9.97 7.29 14.25
CA TYR A 224 -10.42 8.67 14.25
C TYR A 224 -11.20 9.03 15.54
N TYR A 225 -12.06 8.14 16.03
CA TYR A 225 -12.93 8.41 17.19
C TYR A 225 -12.38 7.92 18.54
N ALA A 226 -11.66 6.79 18.56
CA ALA A 226 -11.15 6.14 19.75
C ALA A 226 -9.63 6.33 19.84
N THR A 227 -9.21 7.52 20.27
CA THR A 227 -7.80 7.96 20.29
C THR A 227 -7.01 7.38 21.47
N THR A 228 -7.02 6.07 21.68
CA THR A 228 -6.10 5.39 22.61
C THR A 228 -5.38 4.24 21.91
N VAL A 229 -4.06 4.12 22.15
CA VAL A 229 -3.17 3.27 21.35
C VAL A 229 -3.24 1.79 21.75
N LEU A 230 -3.44 1.49 23.03
CA LEU A 230 -3.83 0.14 23.45
C LEU A 230 -5.19 -0.26 22.84
N GLY A 231 -6.06 0.73 22.63
CA GLY A 231 -7.25 0.59 21.82
C GLY A 231 -6.93 0.25 20.37
N SER A 232 -5.94 0.88 19.72
CA SER A 232 -5.70 0.70 18.29
C SER A 232 -5.43 -0.76 17.90
N PHE A 233 -4.68 -1.55 18.69
CA PHE A 233 -4.51 -2.97 18.39
C PHE A 233 -5.82 -3.76 18.51
N LEU A 234 -6.55 -3.58 19.61
CA LEU A 234 -7.85 -4.23 19.84
C LEU A 234 -8.89 -3.80 18.80
N LEU A 235 -8.86 -2.53 18.37
CA LEU A 235 -9.71 -1.97 17.33
C LEU A 235 -9.38 -2.55 15.95
N LEU A 236 -8.11 -2.89 15.68
CA LEU A 236 -7.77 -3.63 14.47
C LEU A 236 -8.35 -5.03 14.51
N LEU A 237 -8.20 -5.75 15.62
CA LEU A 237 -8.80 -7.08 15.75
C LEU A 237 -10.32 -7.01 15.59
N LEU A 238 -10.98 -6.04 16.21
CA LEU A 238 -12.41 -5.81 16.07
C LEU A 238 -12.79 -5.49 14.62
N ALA A 239 -12.04 -4.62 13.95
CA ALA A 239 -12.25 -4.28 12.53
C ALA A 239 -12.07 -5.50 11.62
N MET A 240 -11.10 -6.37 11.91
CA MET A 240 -10.90 -7.64 11.19
C MET A 240 -12.06 -8.61 11.44
N ILE A 241 -12.53 -8.77 12.68
CA ILE A 241 -13.70 -9.63 12.98
C ILE A 241 -14.93 -9.12 12.22
N LEU A 242 -15.23 -7.82 12.28
CA LEU A 242 -16.34 -7.22 11.54
C LEU A 242 -16.15 -7.38 10.02
N GLY A 243 -14.93 -7.19 9.51
CA GLY A 243 -14.59 -7.45 8.12
C GLY A 243 -14.86 -8.90 7.71
N LEU A 244 -14.53 -9.88 8.55
CA LEU A 244 -14.81 -11.31 8.31
C LEU A 244 -16.31 -11.58 8.27
N ILE A 245 -17.08 -10.97 9.18
CA ILE A 245 -18.54 -11.09 9.19
C ILE A 245 -19.11 -10.55 7.88
N VAL A 246 -18.70 -9.37 7.42
CA VAL A 246 -19.21 -8.80 6.16
C VAL A 246 -18.75 -9.62 4.95
N MET A 247 -17.51 -10.12 4.95
CA MET A 247 -17.03 -11.04 3.91
C MET A 247 -17.89 -12.31 3.85
N PHE A 248 -18.26 -12.89 4.99
CA PHE A 248 -19.13 -14.07 5.04
C PHE A 248 -20.53 -13.78 4.51
N VAL A 249 -21.10 -12.63 4.85
CA VAL A 249 -22.38 -12.17 4.28
C VAL A 249 -22.27 -11.98 2.77
N PHE A 250 -21.18 -11.37 2.29
CA PHE A 250 -20.91 -11.19 0.87
C PHE A 250 -20.82 -12.52 0.12
N LEU A 251 -20.11 -13.52 0.68
CA LEU A 251 -20.01 -14.86 0.11
C LEU A 251 -21.39 -15.54 -0.04
N LYS A 252 -22.24 -15.43 0.99
CA LYS A 252 -23.58 -16.03 0.98
C LYS A 252 -24.55 -15.32 0.04
N VAL A 253 -24.58 -13.99 0.06
CA VAL A 253 -25.61 -13.20 -0.64
C VAL A 253 -25.23 -12.92 -2.09
N VAL A 254 -23.97 -12.56 -2.35
CA VAL A 254 -23.51 -12.06 -3.65
C VAL A 254 -22.89 -13.17 -4.48
N GLU A 255 -21.93 -13.92 -3.92
CA GLU A 255 -21.27 -14.99 -4.68
C GLU A 255 -22.11 -16.28 -4.74
N LYS A 256 -23.13 -16.42 -3.89
CA LYS A 256 -24.01 -17.60 -3.79
C LYS A 256 -23.23 -18.91 -3.76
N VAL A 257 -22.07 -18.92 -3.11
CA VAL A 257 -21.27 -20.13 -2.95
C VAL A 257 -22.01 -21.07 -2.01
N VAL A 258 -22.55 -22.16 -2.55
CA VAL A 258 -23.13 -23.25 -1.78
C VAL A 258 -21.96 -24.14 -1.36
N TRP A 259 -21.71 -24.21 -0.05
CA TRP A 259 -20.67 -25.04 0.55
C TRP A 259 -21.10 -26.49 0.64
#